data_AF-A0A830DQD4-F1
#
_entry.id   AF-A0A830DQD4-F1
#
_cell.length_a   1.000
_cell.length_b   1.000
_cell.length_c   1.000
_cell.angle_alpha   90.00
_cell.angle_beta   90.00
_cell.angle_gamma   90.00
#
_symmetry.space_group_name_H-M   'P 1'
#
loop_
_entity.id
_entity.type
_entity.pdbx_description
1 polymer ?
#
loop_
_entity_poly.entity_id
_entity_poly.type
_entity_poly.pdbx_seq_one_letter_code
_entity_poly.pdbx_strand_id
1 'polypeptide(L)'
;MDLKSLSACLASVVCSAEHPPLRPIGYTSGDGASVILKSVLERATELLTDPRAAENCSVHHRAFWQASFDAFFGLLTKYCFNKYDSVVQSFVSQGSSDTVRSDVGKAISREMPVELLRASLPHTSEQQRKLLLEFAQRSMPVTGFGGSS
;
A
#
# COMPACT_ATOMS: atom_id res chain seq x y z
N MET A 1 8.70 14.94 -13.20
CA MET A 1 9.66 13.81 -13.33
C MET A 1 9.22 12.93 -14.50
N ASP A 2 10.17 12.33 -15.20
CA ASP A 2 9.94 11.30 -16.23
C ASP A 2 9.89 9.90 -15.61
N LEU A 3 9.48 8.88 -16.37
CA LEU A 3 9.31 7.52 -15.85
C LEU A 3 10.61 6.96 -15.26
N LYS A 4 11.76 7.20 -15.91
CA LYS A 4 13.06 6.74 -15.43
C LYS A 4 13.40 7.30 -14.04
N SER A 5 13.19 8.60 -13.82
CA SER A 5 13.45 9.23 -12.52
C SER A 5 12.49 8.74 -11.44
N LEU A 6 11.22 8.48 -11.79
CA LEU A 6 10.24 7.90 -10.87
C LEU A 6 10.64 6.46 -10.47
N SER A 7 11.07 5.64 -11.42
CA SER A 7 11.58 4.29 -11.14
C SER A 7 12.79 4.33 -10.20
N ALA A 8 13.76 5.22 -10.48
CA ALA A 8 14.92 5.39 -9.61
C ALA A 8 14.53 5.86 -8.19
N CYS A 9 13.50 6.71 -8.07
CA CYS A 9 12.97 7.12 -6.77
C CYS A 9 12.45 5.92 -5.97
N LEU A 10 11.64 5.04 -6.57
CA LEU A 10 11.16 3.82 -5.90
C LEU A 10 12.31 2.86 -5.57
N ALA A 11 13.23 2.65 -6.50
CA ALA A 11 14.40 1.81 -6.27
C ALA A 11 15.24 2.31 -5.09
N SER A 12 15.44 3.63 -4.97
CA SER A 12 16.20 4.22 -3.86
C SER A 12 15.56 3.96 -2.50
N VAL A 13 14.21 3.94 -2.44
CA VAL A 13 13.47 3.64 -1.21
C VAL A 13 13.66 2.18 -0.81
N VAL A 14 13.60 1.26 -1.78
CA VAL A 14 13.82 -0.17 -1.55
C VAL A 14 15.26 -0.46 -1.11
N CYS A 15 16.23 0.21 -1.73
CA CYS A 15 17.66 0.04 -1.45
C CYS A 15 18.15 0.79 -0.19
N SER A 16 17.30 1.59 0.45
CA SER A 16 17.67 2.30 1.67
C SER A 16 17.94 1.32 2.81
N ALA A 17 18.97 1.59 3.62
CA ALA A 17 19.26 0.83 4.84
C ALA A 17 18.13 0.98 5.88
N GLU A 18 17.47 2.15 5.89
CA GLU A 18 16.30 2.42 6.70
C GLU A 18 15.13 2.79 5.80
N HIS A 19 14.08 1.97 5.81
CA HIS A 19 12.89 2.22 5.00
C HIS A 19 12.05 3.33 5.62
N PRO A 20 11.53 4.27 4.81
CA PRO A 20 10.69 5.33 5.33
C PRO A 20 9.41 4.76 5.94
N PRO A 21 8.88 5.39 6.99
CA PRO A 21 7.63 4.95 7.59
C PRO A 21 6.48 5.19 6.60
N LEU A 22 5.82 4.11 6.17
CA LEU A 22 4.68 4.15 5.24
C LEU A 22 3.37 4.43 5.99
N ARG A 23 3.30 5.55 6.70
CA ARG A 23 2.11 5.92 7.50
C ARG A 23 0.94 6.32 6.60
N PRO A 24 -0.32 6.16 7.05
CA PRO A 24 -1.46 6.75 6.36
C PRO A 24 -1.31 8.27 6.22
N ILE A 25 -1.89 8.84 5.16
CA ILE A 25 -1.84 10.28 4.91
C ILE A 25 -2.80 11.01 5.86
N GLY A 26 -2.38 12.15 6.39
CA GLY A 26 -3.11 12.90 7.42
C GLY A 26 -2.77 12.50 8.86
N TYR A 27 -1.82 11.58 9.06
CA TYR A 27 -1.33 11.22 10.39
C TYR A 27 -0.40 12.31 10.95
N THR A 28 -0.65 12.76 12.18
CA THR A 28 0.02 13.94 12.80
C THR A 28 1.54 13.78 13.01
N SER A 29 2.05 12.55 12.98
CA SER A 29 3.46 12.23 13.28
C SER A 29 4.36 12.09 12.04
N GLY A 30 4.02 12.80 10.95
CA GLY A 30 4.83 12.84 9.73
C GLY A 30 4.47 11.73 8.75
N ASP A 31 3.75 12.12 7.70
CA ASP A 31 3.31 11.33 6.55
C ASP A 31 4.03 11.73 5.25
N GLY A 32 5.03 12.63 5.34
CA GLY A 32 5.70 13.21 4.17
C GLY A 32 6.27 12.18 3.21
N ALA A 33 6.82 11.07 3.71
CA ALA A 33 7.29 9.98 2.86
C ALA A 33 6.15 9.33 2.06
N SER A 34 5.01 9.05 2.70
CA SER A 34 3.82 8.50 2.04
C SER A 34 3.24 9.47 1.02
N VAL A 35 3.24 10.78 1.30
CA VAL A 35 2.80 11.82 0.35
C VAL A 35 3.68 11.84 -0.90
N ILE A 36 5.01 11.80 -0.72
CA ILE A 36 5.96 11.76 -1.84
C ILE A 36 5.77 10.48 -2.66
N LEU A 37 5.72 9.32 -2.01
CA LEU A 37 5.54 8.03 -2.67
C LEU A 37 4.21 7.95 -3.44
N LYS A 38 3.12 8.46 -2.85
CA LYS A 38 1.83 8.58 -3.53
C LYS A 38 1.95 9.45 -4.77
N SER A 39 2.60 10.62 -4.66
CA SER A 39 2.80 11.53 -5.79
C SER A 39 3.63 10.89 -6.91
N VAL A 40 4.63 10.06 -6.56
CA VAL A 40 5.43 9.28 -7.52
C VAL A 40 4.56 8.28 -8.27
N LEU A 41 3.72 7.52 -7.57
CA LEU A 41 2.81 6.54 -8.16
C LEU A 41 1.76 7.20 -9.06
N GLU A 42 1.15 8.30 -8.61
CA GLU A 42 0.16 9.05 -9.40
C GLU A 42 0.78 9.63 -10.66
N ARG A 43 1.97 10.22 -10.56
CA ARG A 43 2.68 10.72 -11.73
C ARG A 43 3.05 9.61 -12.72
N ALA A 44 3.42 8.44 -12.22
CA ALA A 44 3.67 7.28 -13.08
C ALA A 44 2.38 6.81 -13.78
N THR A 45 1.23 6.85 -13.10
CA THR A 45 -0.07 6.53 -13.71
C THR A 45 -0.36 7.48 -14.87
N GLU A 46 -0.17 8.79 -14.69
CA GLU A 46 -0.35 9.78 -15.77
C GLU A 46 0.53 9.45 -16.99
N LEU A 47 1.81 9.16 -16.77
CA LEU A 47 2.77 8.89 -17.85
C LEU A 47 2.50 7.57 -18.58
N LEU A 48 1.99 6.55 -17.89
CA LEU A 48 1.76 5.22 -18.46
C LEU A 48 0.39 5.12 -19.15
N THR A 49 -0.57 5.97 -18.78
CA THR A 49 -1.93 5.98 -19.33
C THR A 49 -2.14 7.04 -20.41
N ASP A 50 -1.33 8.11 -20.46
CA ASP A 50 -1.38 9.09 -21.53
C ASP A 50 -0.87 8.48 -22.87
N PRO A 51 -1.72 8.38 -23.90
CA PRO A 51 -1.32 7.85 -25.20
C PRO A 51 -0.14 8.59 -25.84
N ARG A 52 -0.01 9.91 -25.60
CA ARG A 52 1.06 10.74 -26.18
C ARG A 52 2.39 10.55 -25.44
N ALA A 53 2.34 10.30 -24.14
CA ALA A 53 3.51 9.93 -23.36
C ALA A 53 3.94 8.48 -23.63
N ALA A 54 2.96 7.61 -23.96
CA ALA A 54 3.20 6.20 -24.22
C ALA A 54 4.07 5.95 -25.46
N GLU A 55 3.92 6.77 -26.51
CA GLU A 55 4.74 6.75 -27.73
C GLU A 55 6.22 7.09 -27.47
N ASN A 56 6.48 7.95 -26.48
CA ASN A 56 7.82 8.38 -26.10
C ASN A 56 8.46 7.50 -25.00
N CYS A 57 7.68 6.57 -24.42
CA CYS A 57 8.15 5.74 -23.31
C CYS A 57 8.75 4.42 -23.83
N SER A 58 10.08 4.33 -23.80
CA SER A 58 10.80 3.12 -24.22
C SER A 58 10.39 1.89 -23.42
N VAL A 59 10.45 0.72 -24.07
CA VAL A 59 10.20 -0.59 -23.45
C VAL A 59 11.10 -0.80 -22.22
N HIS A 60 12.35 -0.35 -22.29
CA HIS A 60 13.30 -0.44 -21.17
C HIS A 60 12.87 0.40 -19.96
N HIS A 61 12.35 1.61 -20.17
CA HIS A 61 11.87 2.44 -19.06
C HIS A 61 10.60 1.84 -18.41
N ARG A 62 9.72 1.21 -19.19
CA ARG A 62 8.55 0.49 -18.66
C ARG A 62 8.97 -0.74 -17.85
N ALA A 63 9.90 -1.53 -18.36
CA ALA A 63 10.43 -2.69 -17.64
C ALA A 63 11.12 -2.28 -16.33
N PHE A 64 11.92 -1.20 -16.36
CA PHE A 64 12.57 -0.68 -15.18
C PHE A 64 11.58 -0.13 -14.14
N TRP A 65 10.52 0.56 -14.59
CA TRP A 65 9.41 0.96 -13.73
C TRP A 65 8.77 -0.25 -13.05
N GLN A 66 8.38 -1.27 -13.83
CA GLN A 66 7.72 -2.45 -13.28
C GLN A 66 8.59 -3.15 -12.23
N ALA A 67 9.87 -3.37 -12.52
CA ALA A 67 10.80 -3.99 -11.57
C ALA A 67 10.95 -3.16 -10.27
N SER A 68 11.05 -1.84 -10.39
CA SER A 68 11.15 -0.94 -9.24
C SER A 68 9.86 -0.92 -8.42
N PHE A 69 8.71 -0.91 -9.10
CA PHE A 69 7.41 -0.98 -8.47
C PHE A 69 7.19 -2.31 -7.76
N ASP A 70 7.50 -3.45 -8.39
CA ASP A 70 7.32 -4.77 -7.79
C ASP A 70 8.12 -4.93 -6.50
N ALA A 71 9.37 -4.45 -6.50
CA ALA A 71 10.21 -4.45 -5.31
C ALA A 71 9.64 -3.55 -4.20
N PHE A 72 9.21 -2.33 -4.56
CA PHE A 72 8.53 -1.42 -3.63
C PHE A 72 7.23 -2.00 -3.09
N PHE A 73 6.44 -2.67 -3.93
CA PHE A 73 5.16 -3.27 -3.55
C PHE A 73 5.36 -4.43 -2.57
N GLY A 74 6.44 -5.20 -2.72
CA GLY A 74 6.87 -6.18 -1.73
C GLY A 74 7.13 -5.55 -0.35
N LEU A 75 7.78 -4.38 -0.32
CA LEU A 75 8.02 -3.61 0.91
C LEU A 75 6.71 -3.08 1.51
N LEU A 76 5.84 -2.49 0.68
CA LEU A 76 4.53 -1.97 1.09
C LEU A 76 3.63 -3.06 1.69
N THR A 77 3.53 -4.20 1.02
CA THR A 77 2.71 -5.33 1.50
C THR A 77 3.26 -5.90 2.79
N LYS A 78 4.59 -6.08 2.90
CA LYS A 78 5.25 -6.48 4.15
C LYS A 78 4.94 -5.52 5.30
N TYR A 79 4.96 -4.21 5.05
CA TYR A 79 4.56 -3.21 6.04
C TYR A 79 3.11 -3.41 6.50
N CYS A 80 2.17 -3.56 5.56
CA CYS A 80 0.76 -3.79 5.87
C CYS A 80 0.53 -5.06 6.71
N PHE A 81 1.16 -6.19 6.33
CA PHE A 81 1.06 -7.44 7.09
C PHE A 81 1.64 -7.31 8.50
N ASN A 82 2.83 -6.72 8.64
CA ASN A 82 3.45 -6.52 9.96
C ASN A 82 2.59 -5.63 10.86
N LYS A 83 1.98 -4.58 10.31
CA LYS A 83 1.06 -3.70 11.04
C LYS A 83 -0.21 -4.43 11.46
N TYR A 84 -0.80 -5.20 10.56
CA TYR A 84 -1.95 -6.04 10.87
C TYR A 84 -1.65 -7.01 12.02
N ASP A 85 -0.55 -7.77 11.93
CA ASP A 85 -0.16 -8.74 12.96
C ASP A 85 0.13 -8.06 14.30
N SER A 86 0.84 -6.92 14.28
CA SER A 86 1.11 -6.14 15.49
C SER A 86 -0.17 -5.67 16.19
N VAL A 87 -1.15 -5.20 15.42
CA VAL A 87 -2.43 -4.76 15.97
C VAL A 87 -3.16 -5.96 16.56
N VAL A 88 -3.32 -7.05 15.80
CA VAL A 88 -3.99 -8.27 16.27
C VAL A 88 -3.36 -8.82 17.56
N GLN A 89 -2.03 -8.92 17.61
CA GLN A 89 -1.31 -9.41 18.80
C GLN A 89 -1.50 -8.51 20.02
N SER A 90 -1.56 -7.18 19.84
CA SER A 90 -1.80 -6.24 20.94
C SER A 90 -3.17 -6.46 21.59
N PHE A 91 -4.19 -6.77 20.79
CA PHE A 91 -5.54 -7.04 21.27
C PHE A 91 -5.69 -8.42 21.92
N VAL A 92 -5.06 -9.45 21.36
CA VAL A 92 -5.02 -10.79 21.99
C VAL A 92 -4.38 -10.71 23.37
N SER A 93 -3.32 -9.90 23.53
CA SER A 93 -2.62 -9.71 24.80
C SER A 93 -3.41 -8.90 25.84
N GLN A 94 -4.43 -8.14 25.43
CA GLN A 94 -5.24 -7.29 26.32
C GLN A 94 -6.47 -7.99 26.92
N GLY A 95 -6.75 -9.24 26.55
CA GLY A 95 -7.89 -10.00 27.07
C GLY A 95 -9.19 -9.70 26.32
N SER A 96 -9.86 -10.74 25.81
CA SER A 96 -11.02 -10.63 24.92
C SER A 96 -12.31 -10.27 25.66
N SER A 97 -12.89 -9.11 25.34
CA SER A 97 -14.32 -8.82 25.53
C SER A 97 -14.96 -8.58 24.15
N ASP A 98 -16.24 -8.90 23.93
CA ASP A 98 -16.87 -8.84 22.60
C ASP A 98 -16.91 -7.42 21.99
N THR A 99 -16.77 -6.37 22.79
CA THR A 99 -16.54 -4.98 22.35
C THR A 99 -15.20 -4.78 21.63
N VAL A 100 -14.21 -5.64 21.88
CA VAL A 100 -12.83 -5.55 21.36
C VAL A 100 -12.76 -5.84 19.86
N ARG A 101 -13.68 -6.64 19.29
CA ARG A 101 -13.60 -7.04 17.86
C ARG A 101 -13.89 -5.90 16.89
N SER A 102 -14.82 -5.00 17.22
CA SER A 102 -15.08 -3.79 16.41
C SER A 102 -13.91 -2.81 16.47
N ASP A 103 -13.22 -2.76 17.61
CA ASP A 103 -12.08 -1.88 17.84
C ASP A 103 -10.81 -2.36 17.12
N VAL A 104 -10.61 -3.67 16.96
CA VAL A 104 -9.51 -4.25 16.16
C VAL A 104 -9.57 -3.77 14.71
N GLY A 105 -10.75 -3.85 14.06
CA GLY A 105 -10.91 -3.42 12.67
C GLY A 105 -10.65 -1.92 12.47
N LYS A 106 -11.09 -1.08 13.42
CA LYS A 106 -10.82 0.36 13.41
C LYS A 106 -9.35 0.68 13.68
N ALA A 107 -8.69 -0.07 14.54
CA ALA A 107 -7.27 0.09 14.82
C ALA A 107 -6.42 -0.31 13.60
N ILE A 108 -6.76 -1.42 12.94
CA ILE A 108 -6.10 -1.83 11.69
C ILE A 108 -6.27 -0.75 10.63
N SER A 109 -7.50 -0.27 10.39
CA SER A 109 -7.74 0.72 9.33
C SER A 109 -7.02 2.06 9.56
N ARG A 110 -6.75 2.43 10.82
CA ARG A 110 -5.95 3.60 11.18
C ARG A 110 -4.45 3.45 10.94
N GLU A 111 -3.95 2.21 10.90
CA GLU A 111 -2.52 1.93 10.67
C GLU A 111 -2.22 1.61 9.20
N MET A 112 -3.23 1.27 8.41
CA MET A 112 -3.05 0.91 6.99
C MET A 112 -2.84 2.15 6.10
N PRO A 113 -1.84 2.15 5.20
CA PRO A 113 -1.61 3.23 4.24
C PRO A 113 -2.54 3.11 3.03
N VAL A 114 -3.84 3.32 3.25
CA VAL A 114 -4.90 3.08 2.25
C VAL A 114 -4.70 3.91 0.98
N GLU A 115 -4.27 5.17 1.10
CA GLU A 115 -4.03 6.05 -0.04
C GLU A 115 -2.88 5.55 -0.91
N LEU A 116 -1.83 5.02 -0.29
CA LEU A 116 -0.66 4.48 -0.99
C LEU A 116 -0.99 3.15 -1.67
N LEU A 117 -1.79 2.29 -1.01
CA LEU A 117 -2.32 1.07 -1.60
C LEU A 117 -3.21 1.37 -2.81
N ARG A 118 -4.10 2.37 -2.70
CA ARG A 118 -4.95 2.82 -3.81
C ARG A 118 -4.13 3.36 -4.97
N ALA A 119 -3.12 4.20 -4.71
CA ALA A 119 -2.23 4.74 -5.73
C ALA A 119 -1.37 3.65 -6.41
N SER A 120 -1.15 2.52 -5.73
CA SER A 120 -0.42 1.37 -6.29
C SER A 120 -1.25 0.54 -7.27
N LEU A 121 -2.59 0.56 -7.18
CA LEU A 121 -3.47 -0.30 -7.98
C LEU A 121 -3.20 -0.26 -9.50
N PRO A 122 -3.01 0.90 -10.15
CA PRO A 122 -2.77 0.95 -11.60
C PRO A 122 -1.51 0.21 -12.05
N HIS A 123 -0.56 -0.02 -11.12
CA HIS A 123 0.75 -0.60 -11.39
C HIS A 123 0.84 -2.08 -11.00
N THR A 124 -0.19 -2.60 -10.32
CA THR A 124 -0.24 -3.98 -9.86
C THR A 124 -0.59 -4.98 -10.96
N SER A 125 0.15 -6.09 -10.99
CA SER A 125 -0.22 -7.30 -11.74
C SER A 125 -1.47 -7.97 -11.17
N GLU A 126 -2.08 -8.88 -11.93
CA GLU A 126 -3.24 -9.64 -11.45
C GLU A 126 -2.94 -10.42 -10.15
N GLN A 127 -1.75 -10.99 -10.04
CA GLN A 127 -1.31 -11.70 -8.84
C GLN A 127 -1.22 -10.75 -7.64
N GLN A 128 -0.64 -9.56 -7.81
CA GLN A 128 -0.55 -8.55 -6.75
C GLN A 128 -1.93 -8.03 -6.35
N ARG A 129 -2.86 -7.87 -7.29
CA ARG A 129 -4.27 -7.51 -7.00
C ARG A 129 -4.97 -8.57 -6.17
N LYS A 130 -4.76 -9.86 -6.50
CA LYS A 130 -5.31 -10.97 -5.71
C LYS A 130 -4.80 -10.95 -4.27
N LEU A 131 -3.50 -10.70 -4.07
CA LEU A 131 -2.91 -10.54 -2.73
C LEU A 131 -3.59 -9.42 -1.93
N LEU A 132 -3.82 -8.25 -2.55
CA LEU A 132 -4.52 -7.14 -1.89
C LEU A 132 -5.96 -7.50 -1.53
N LEU A 133 -6.65 -8.25 -2.39
CA LEU A 133 -8.02 -8.69 -2.13
C LEU A 133 -8.07 -9.67 -0.95
N GLU A 134 -7.16 -10.64 -0.90
CA GLU A 134 -7.03 -11.57 0.22
C GLU A 134 -6.72 -10.82 1.52
N PHE A 135 -5.85 -9.81 1.47
CA PHE A 135 -5.57 -8.96 2.63
C PHE A 135 -6.79 -8.17 3.09
N ALA A 136 -7.51 -7.53 2.16
CA ALA A 136 -8.73 -6.77 2.46
C ALA A 136 -9.81 -7.65 3.10
N GLN A 137 -9.97 -8.88 2.63
CA GLN A 137 -10.93 -9.84 3.20
C GLN A 137 -10.57 -10.24 4.64
N ARG A 138 -9.28 -10.39 4.95
CA ARG A 138 -8.80 -10.73 6.30
C ARG A 138 -8.88 -9.56 7.29
N SER A 139 -8.75 -8.33 6.78
CA SER A 139 -8.77 -7.11 7.60
C SER A 139 -10.15 -6.51 7.82
N MET A 140 -11.16 -6.91 7.04
CA MET A 140 -12.55 -6.58 7.30
C MET A 140 -13.03 -7.27 8.58
N PRO A 141 -13.60 -6.54 9.56
CA PRO A 141 -14.33 -7.19 10.62
C PRO A 141 -15.49 -7.94 9.98
N VAL A 142 -15.62 -9.25 10.25
CA VAL A 142 -16.82 -10.01 9.90
C VAL A 142 -17.98 -9.32 10.60
N THR A 143 -18.68 -8.42 9.91
CA THR A 143 -20.02 -7.99 10.27
C THR A 143 -20.87 -9.24 10.18
N GLY A 144 -21.09 -9.88 11.33
CA GLY A 144 -22.12 -10.90 11.46
C GLY A 144 -23.44 -10.25 11.05
N PHE A 145 -23.91 -10.58 9.85
CA PHE A 145 -25.27 -10.32 9.44
C PHE A 145 -26.16 -11.16 10.36
N GLY A 146 -26.65 -10.54 11.43
CA GLY A 146 -27.82 -11.02 12.14
C GLY A 146 -29.02 -10.91 11.20
N GLY A 147 -29.35 -12.02 10.54
CA GLY A 147 -30.56 -12.20 9.76
C GLY A 147 -31.37 -13.34 10.35
N SER A 148 -31.88 -13.16 11.56
CA SER A 148 -32.98 -13.96 12.10
C SER A 148 -34.28 -13.20 11.86
N SER A 149 -35.07 -13.68 10.91
CA SER A 149 -36.54 -13.65 10.89
C SER A 149 -37.01 -14.73 9.94
#